data_AF-A0A3L6JD96-F1
#
_entry.id   AF-A0A3L6JD96-F1
#
_cell.length_a   1.000
_cell.length_b   1.000
_cell.length_c   1.000
_cell.angle_alpha   90.00
_cell.angle_beta   90.00
_cell.angle_gamma   90.00
#
_symmetry.space_group_name_H-M   'P 1'
#
loop_
_entity.id
_entity.type
_entity.pdbx_description
1 polymer ?
#
loop_
_entity_poly.entity_id
_entity_poly.type
_entity_poly.pdbx_seq_one_letter_code
_entity_poly.pdbx_strand_id
1 'polypeptide(L)'
;NINTNATGIIVTAIYDYDGSTFDGTLTLNNTQFQYSTAQIQYYTVQSVSGGIYGVTIISSNDVTWCIWDSLTVTITDPADQRQNVNVNATGIRASATYDYDGSPFDGTLTLNNTQFQYSTAQIQYYTVQSVTGGIYGITIISSNDVTWFIWDSLTIAIAGPSDQRIDINANATGIVVTAIYDYDGTSFEGTLTLNNTQYDYPSAQIQWYTVGSVNGGIHGITAISSNDITWCIWDSLTITITDPADQRQNVNVNATGIFVTAIYDYDGSVFDGTLSLNNTQYIYSTAQRQDYTVNLVSGGTHGITAISANDVTWFIWDSLTITITDPPDQRINIGTAATGIVATAIYDYDGTAFDGTLTLNSTEFQYGTAQIQYYTVQSVTGGIHGITAVSSNDVTWCIWDSLTITITDPVDQRQNVNVNATGIFVSAVYDYDGSSFDGTLTLNNTQFSYPTAQRQGYTVQSVSGGAHGITAISTNDATYFIWDSLTILITDPADQRINVNTAASGVTATAVYDYDGTAFDGTLTLNNTQFTYSTAQIQWYTVGSASGGIHGVSAINTNDVTWCIWDSLTIMISNPADQRININMAATGIVATAVYDYDGAAFDGTLTLNNTQFTYSVAQIQWYTVDTV
;
A
#
# COMPACT_ATOMS: atom_id res chain seq x y z
N ASN A 1 -2.33 10.17 -120.41
CA ASN A 1 -2.80 9.06 -119.53
C ASN A 1 -2.72 7.75 -120.29
N ILE A 2 -2.13 6.71 -119.72
CA ILE A 2 -2.35 5.34 -120.21
C ILE A 2 -3.85 5.00 -120.19
N ASN A 3 -4.28 4.04 -121.01
CA ASN A 3 -5.65 3.57 -121.14
C ASN A 3 -6.68 4.64 -121.57
N THR A 4 -6.26 5.83 -122.01
CA THR A 4 -7.12 6.82 -122.65
C THR A 4 -6.76 6.98 -124.12
N ASN A 5 -7.76 7.21 -124.97
CA ASN A 5 -7.53 7.54 -126.37
C ASN A 5 -6.78 8.87 -126.49
N ALA A 6 -5.75 8.94 -127.34
CA ALA A 6 -5.17 10.21 -127.74
C ALA A 6 -6.23 11.05 -128.46
N THR A 7 -6.53 12.21 -127.91
CA THR A 7 -7.40 13.22 -128.52
C THR A 7 -6.55 14.31 -129.15
N GLY A 8 -6.88 14.76 -130.36
CA GLY A 8 -6.19 15.86 -131.03
C GLY A 8 -5.16 15.46 -132.09
N ILE A 9 -4.99 14.15 -132.37
CA ILE A 9 -4.27 13.72 -133.58
C ILE A 9 -5.22 13.90 -134.77
N ILE A 10 -4.98 14.96 -135.54
CA ILE A 10 -5.73 15.28 -136.75
C ILE A 10 -4.79 15.07 -137.93
N VAL A 11 -5.20 14.23 -138.87
CA VAL A 11 -4.44 13.98 -140.09
C VAL A 11 -5.08 14.75 -141.22
N THR A 12 -4.31 15.64 -141.84
CA THR A 12 -4.70 16.33 -143.07
C THR A 12 -3.57 16.19 -144.06
N ALA A 13 -3.90 16.26 -145.35
CA ALA A 13 -2.93 16.32 -146.41
C ALA A 13 -3.42 17.31 -147.46
N ILE A 14 -2.50 17.77 -148.30
CA ILE A 14 -2.78 18.63 -149.44
C ILE A 14 -2.14 18.05 -150.69
N TYR A 15 -2.70 18.36 -151.86
CA TYR A 15 -2.05 18.04 -153.13
C TYR A 15 -0.87 18.98 -153.36
N ASP A 16 0.31 18.43 -153.60
CA ASP A 16 1.54 19.22 -153.82
C ASP A 16 1.46 20.10 -155.09
N TYR A 17 0.65 19.67 -156.07
CA TYR A 17 0.48 20.38 -157.34
C TYR A 17 -0.23 21.74 -157.19
N ASP A 18 -1.29 21.82 -156.36
CA ASP A 18 -2.15 23.01 -156.27
C ASP A 18 -2.44 23.49 -154.83
N GLY A 19 -1.97 22.78 -153.81
CA GLY A 19 -2.17 23.09 -152.40
C GLY A 19 -3.59 22.85 -151.88
N SER A 20 -4.50 22.29 -152.69
CA SER A 20 -5.87 21.98 -152.26
C SER A 20 -5.87 20.80 -151.28
N THR A 21 -6.88 20.73 -150.39
CA THR A 21 -6.99 19.63 -149.41
C THR A 21 -7.16 18.29 -150.11
N PHE A 22 -6.34 17.32 -149.73
CA PHE A 22 -6.45 15.95 -150.22
C PHE A 22 -7.78 15.35 -149.75
N ASP A 23 -8.58 14.86 -150.70
CA ASP A 23 -9.91 14.31 -150.45
C ASP A 23 -9.95 12.77 -150.46
N GLY A 24 -8.78 12.13 -150.59
CA GLY A 24 -8.62 10.69 -150.51
C GLY A 24 -8.47 10.16 -149.07
N THR A 25 -8.11 8.89 -148.97
CA THR A 25 -7.89 8.23 -147.68
C THR A 25 -6.43 8.35 -147.25
N LEU A 26 -6.22 8.87 -146.04
CA LEU A 26 -4.92 8.90 -145.37
C LEU A 26 -4.85 7.74 -144.38
N THR A 27 -3.88 6.84 -144.55
CA THR A 27 -3.65 5.73 -143.63
C THR A 27 -2.40 6.02 -142.80
N LEU A 28 -2.56 6.07 -141.48
CA LEU A 28 -1.46 6.21 -140.55
C LEU A 28 -0.65 4.92 -140.43
N ASN A 29 0.62 5.06 -140.07
CA ASN A 29 1.51 3.95 -139.73
C ASN A 29 1.06 3.14 -138.50
N ASN A 30 0.18 3.72 -137.68
CA ASN A 30 -0.41 3.08 -136.52
C ASN A 30 -1.83 3.60 -136.29
N THR A 31 -2.77 2.69 -136.02
CA THR A 31 -4.18 3.00 -135.76
C THR A 31 -4.57 2.82 -134.28
N GLN A 32 -3.63 2.38 -133.43
CA GLN A 32 -3.85 2.23 -132.00
C GLN A 32 -3.59 3.57 -131.31
N PHE A 33 -4.64 4.18 -130.78
CA PHE A 33 -4.60 5.47 -130.06
C PHE A 33 -4.75 5.31 -128.55
N GLN A 34 -4.63 4.10 -128.02
CA GLN A 34 -4.74 3.81 -126.59
C GLN A 34 -3.68 2.79 -126.22
N TYR A 35 -2.87 3.10 -125.21
CA TYR A 35 -1.83 2.19 -124.71
C TYR A 35 -1.98 1.96 -123.22
N SER A 36 -1.78 0.72 -122.78
CA SER A 36 -1.89 0.32 -121.38
C SER A 36 -0.58 0.45 -120.60
N THR A 37 0.52 0.81 -121.25
CA THR A 37 1.84 1.03 -120.65
C THR A 37 2.38 2.39 -121.06
N ALA A 38 3.19 3.00 -120.19
CA ALA A 38 3.84 4.27 -120.48
C ALA A 38 4.81 4.12 -121.67
N GLN A 39 4.63 4.94 -122.70
CA GLN A 39 5.44 4.93 -123.92
C GLN A 39 5.17 6.15 -124.80
N ILE A 40 6.10 6.44 -125.70
CA ILE A 40 5.91 7.37 -126.80
C ILE A 40 5.48 6.61 -128.06
N GLN A 41 4.44 7.11 -128.74
CA GLN A 41 4.05 6.60 -130.05
C GLN A 41 4.14 7.71 -131.09
N TYR A 42 4.81 7.40 -132.20
CA TYR A 42 4.93 8.27 -133.36
C TYR A 42 3.85 7.92 -134.40
N TYR A 43 3.19 8.94 -134.91
CA TYR A 43 2.18 8.86 -135.97
C TYR A 43 2.66 9.61 -137.20
N THR A 44 2.61 8.95 -138.33
CA THR A 44 2.95 9.51 -139.64
C THR A 44 2.07 8.87 -140.70
N VAL A 45 1.83 9.57 -141.81
CA VAL A 45 0.99 9.02 -142.89
C VAL A 45 1.79 7.95 -143.62
N GLN A 46 1.44 6.67 -143.45
CA GLN A 46 2.16 5.59 -144.12
C GLN A 46 1.81 5.50 -145.60
N SER A 47 0.56 5.78 -145.94
CA SER A 47 0.10 5.76 -147.32
C SER A 47 -1.06 6.72 -147.55
N VAL A 48 -1.12 7.22 -148.77
CA VAL A 48 -2.24 7.97 -149.31
C VAL A 48 -2.81 7.19 -150.48
N SER A 49 -4.12 7.11 -150.57
CA SER A 49 -4.77 6.42 -151.69
C SER A 49 -6.09 7.08 -152.05
N GLY A 50 -6.43 6.99 -153.33
CA GLY A 50 -7.64 7.59 -153.89
C GLY A 50 -7.51 9.10 -154.12
N GLY A 51 -8.62 9.79 -153.91
CA GLY A 51 -8.80 11.20 -154.26
C GLY A 51 -8.95 11.44 -155.77
N ILE A 52 -9.35 12.66 -156.14
CA ILE A 52 -9.76 13.01 -157.52
C ILE A 52 -8.66 12.73 -158.55
N TYR A 53 -7.40 12.84 -158.14
CA TYR A 53 -6.23 12.67 -159.00
C TYR A 53 -5.53 11.31 -158.88
N GLY A 54 -6.06 10.38 -158.06
CA GLY A 54 -5.50 9.02 -157.92
C GLY A 54 -4.07 8.98 -157.37
N VAL A 55 -3.68 9.93 -156.52
CA VAL A 55 -2.32 10.06 -155.99
C VAL A 55 -2.03 8.98 -154.95
N THR A 56 -0.89 8.31 -155.10
CA THR A 56 -0.43 7.23 -154.20
C THR A 56 0.95 7.48 -153.59
N ILE A 57 1.60 8.60 -153.92
CA ILE A 57 2.96 8.92 -153.48
C ILE A 57 2.92 10.13 -152.54
N ILE A 58 3.64 10.03 -151.41
CA ILE A 58 3.81 11.11 -150.43
C ILE A 58 5.14 11.80 -150.72
N SER A 59 5.11 13.08 -151.10
CA SER A 59 6.34 13.86 -151.37
C SER A 59 7.00 14.40 -150.10
N SER A 60 6.22 14.68 -149.07
CA SER A 60 6.68 15.11 -147.74
C SER A 60 5.70 14.61 -146.68
N ASN A 61 6.21 14.24 -145.51
CA ASN A 61 5.42 13.65 -144.45
C ASN A 61 5.85 14.21 -143.10
N ASP A 62 4.89 14.62 -142.29
CA ASP A 62 5.15 15.08 -140.94
C ASP A 62 5.08 13.90 -139.95
N VAL A 63 5.78 14.04 -138.83
CA VAL A 63 5.74 13.08 -137.73
C VAL A 63 5.24 13.82 -136.50
N THR A 64 4.06 13.43 -136.02
CA THR A 64 3.59 13.83 -134.71
C THR A 64 3.78 12.68 -133.72
N TRP A 65 3.75 12.98 -132.43
CA TRP A 65 3.91 11.99 -131.37
C TRP A 65 3.04 12.32 -130.17
N CYS A 66 2.68 11.29 -129.42
CA CYS A 66 2.01 11.42 -128.14
C CYS A 66 2.67 10.48 -127.14
N ILE A 67 2.74 10.89 -125.87
CA ILE A 67 3.24 10.07 -124.78
C ILE A 67 2.03 9.60 -123.96
N TRP A 68 1.87 8.29 -123.86
CA TRP A 68 1.02 7.70 -122.83
C TRP A 68 1.89 7.54 -121.60
N ASP A 69 1.37 7.98 -120.47
CA ASP A 69 2.10 8.02 -119.22
C ASP A 69 1.16 7.78 -118.04
N SER A 70 1.75 7.41 -116.93
CA SER A 70 1.12 7.15 -115.63
C SER A 70 2.09 7.55 -114.52
N LEU A 71 1.63 7.49 -113.27
CA LEU A 71 2.43 7.83 -112.12
C LEU A 71 2.73 6.59 -111.28
N THR A 72 4.00 6.43 -110.89
CA THR A 72 4.41 5.59 -109.77
C THR A 72 4.48 6.45 -108.52
N VAL A 73 3.67 6.14 -107.52
CA VAL A 73 3.61 6.84 -106.23
C VAL A 73 4.43 6.07 -105.20
N THR A 74 5.30 6.79 -104.49
CA THR A 74 6.03 6.31 -103.32
C THR A 74 5.62 7.06 -102.07
N ILE A 75 5.41 6.34 -100.97
CA ILE A 75 5.14 6.92 -99.65
C ILE A 75 6.28 6.58 -98.70
N THR A 76 6.83 7.58 -98.03
CA THR A 76 7.88 7.38 -97.02
C THR A 76 7.26 6.81 -95.74
N ASP A 77 7.79 5.68 -95.27
CA ASP A 77 7.46 5.14 -93.96
C ASP A 77 8.01 6.05 -92.85
N PRO A 78 7.25 6.28 -91.78
CA PRO A 78 7.74 7.02 -90.62
C PRO A 78 8.82 6.20 -89.89
N ALA A 79 9.73 6.88 -89.18
CA ALA A 79 10.81 6.22 -88.44
C ALA A 79 10.33 5.34 -87.29
N ASP A 80 9.20 5.71 -86.68
CA ASP A 80 8.40 4.88 -85.77
C ASP A 80 6.96 4.89 -86.29
N GLN A 81 6.37 3.71 -86.46
CA GLN A 81 4.99 3.55 -86.92
C GLN A 81 3.98 3.50 -85.76
N ARG A 82 4.41 3.79 -84.53
CA ARG A 82 3.54 3.84 -83.34
C ARG A 82 3.77 5.14 -82.57
N GLN A 83 2.70 5.76 -82.08
CA GLN A 83 2.77 6.98 -81.27
C GLN A 83 1.57 7.05 -80.31
N ASN A 84 1.70 7.88 -79.28
CA ASN A 84 0.58 8.27 -78.42
C ASN A 84 -0.67 8.70 -79.21
N VAL A 85 -1.84 8.27 -78.74
CA VAL A 85 -3.11 8.93 -79.06
C VAL A 85 -3.01 10.44 -78.83
N ASN A 86 -3.75 11.20 -79.63
CA ASN A 86 -3.75 12.67 -79.66
C ASN A 86 -2.42 13.32 -80.04
N VAL A 87 -1.46 12.58 -80.60
CA VAL A 87 -0.26 13.14 -81.22
C VAL A 87 -0.33 12.97 -82.73
N ASN A 88 0.11 13.99 -83.48
CA ASN A 88 0.16 13.91 -84.93
C ASN A 88 1.22 12.88 -85.39
N ALA A 89 0.84 11.98 -86.29
CA ALA A 89 1.81 11.18 -87.03
C ALA A 89 2.71 12.11 -87.86
N THR A 90 4.01 11.85 -87.82
CA THR A 90 5.01 12.59 -88.59
C THR A 90 5.79 11.63 -89.49
N GLY A 91 6.42 12.14 -90.54
CA GLY A 91 7.25 11.32 -91.44
C GLY A 91 6.52 10.73 -92.66
N ILE A 92 5.19 10.74 -92.69
CA ILE A 92 4.42 10.28 -93.87
C ILE A 92 4.49 11.36 -94.97
N ARG A 93 5.17 11.04 -96.07
CA ARG A 93 5.30 11.92 -97.24
C ARG A 93 5.07 11.13 -98.52
N ALA A 94 4.12 11.57 -99.34
CA ALA A 94 3.90 11.00 -100.66
C ALA A 94 4.67 11.80 -101.72
N SER A 95 5.30 11.09 -102.64
CA SER A 95 5.92 11.62 -103.85
C SER A 95 5.54 10.74 -105.03
N ALA A 96 5.59 11.26 -106.25
CA ALA A 96 5.35 10.46 -107.44
C ALA A 96 6.35 10.81 -108.53
N THR A 97 6.56 9.88 -109.45
CA THR A 97 7.34 10.08 -110.67
C THR A 97 6.51 9.68 -111.89
N TYR A 98 6.74 10.35 -113.01
CA TYR A 98 6.20 9.96 -114.30
C TYR A 98 6.83 8.63 -114.75
N ASP A 99 6.03 7.66 -115.18
CA ASP A 99 6.51 6.32 -115.52
C ASP A 99 7.30 6.30 -116.83
N TYR A 100 7.01 7.22 -117.74
CA TYR A 100 7.68 7.29 -119.03
C TYR A 100 9.17 7.65 -118.90
N ASP A 101 9.52 8.60 -118.04
CA ASP A 101 10.88 9.16 -117.96
C ASP A 101 11.47 9.23 -116.54
N GLY A 102 10.70 8.84 -115.52
CA GLY A 102 11.13 8.87 -114.11
C GLY A 102 11.25 10.27 -113.52
N SER A 103 10.84 11.33 -114.24
CA SER A 103 10.91 12.70 -113.71
C SER A 103 9.92 12.90 -112.56
N PRO A 104 10.23 13.78 -111.59
CA PRO A 104 9.33 14.03 -110.46
C PRO A 104 7.99 14.60 -110.92
N PHE A 105 6.91 14.06 -110.37
CA PHE A 105 5.57 14.62 -110.54
C PHE A 105 5.50 15.99 -109.85
N ASP A 106 4.97 16.97 -110.58
CA ASP A 106 4.90 18.37 -110.20
C ASP A 106 3.48 18.83 -109.81
N GLY A 107 2.53 17.90 -109.80
CA GLY A 107 1.16 18.15 -109.35
C GLY A 107 0.94 17.87 -107.87
N THR A 108 -0.34 17.83 -107.48
CA THR A 108 -0.79 17.55 -106.12
C THR A 108 -1.19 16.09 -105.97
N LEU A 109 -0.64 15.42 -104.96
CA LEU A 109 -1.05 14.09 -104.51
C LEU A 109 -2.02 14.26 -103.33
N THR A 110 -3.20 13.64 -103.43
CA THR A 110 -4.19 13.65 -102.35
C THR A 110 -4.26 12.26 -101.73
N LEU A 111 -4.00 12.17 -100.43
CA LEU A 111 -4.12 10.93 -99.67
C LEU A 111 -5.59 10.54 -99.45
N ASN A 112 -5.84 9.26 -99.27
CA ASN A 112 -7.14 8.68 -98.91
C ASN A 112 -7.68 9.18 -97.56
N ASN A 113 -6.80 9.68 -96.69
CA ASN A 113 -7.15 10.26 -95.41
C ASN A 113 -6.16 11.39 -95.07
N THR A 114 -6.68 12.48 -94.49
CA THR A 114 -5.90 13.65 -94.06
C THR A 114 -5.88 13.81 -92.54
N GLN A 115 -6.54 12.92 -91.80
CA GLN A 115 -6.47 12.87 -90.35
C GLN A 115 -5.20 12.12 -89.95
N PHE A 116 -4.27 12.82 -89.28
CA PHE A 116 -3.02 12.27 -88.75
C PHE A 116 -3.00 12.24 -87.21
N GLN A 117 -4.16 12.34 -86.58
CA GLN A 117 -4.30 12.35 -85.13
C GLN A 117 -5.57 11.60 -84.76
N TYR A 118 -5.44 10.61 -83.87
CA TYR A 118 -6.57 9.85 -83.37
C TYR A 118 -6.58 9.85 -81.85
N SER A 119 -7.76 9.96 -81.26
CA SER A 119 -7.96 10.01 -79.80
C SER A 119 -8.13 8.64 -79.15
N THR A 120 -8.16 7.57 -79.94
CA THR A 120 -8.34 6.18 -79.51
C THR A 120 -7.33 5.28 -80.20
N ALA A 121 -6.95 4.19 -79.52
CA ALA A 121 -5.97 3.25 -80.03
C ALA A 121 -6.48 2.58 -81.31
N GLN A 122 -5.73 2.70 -82.41
CA GLN A 122 -6.09 2.16 -83.73
C GLN A 122 -4.94 2.22 -84.73
N ILE A 123 -5.10 1.54 -85.86
CA ILE A 123 -4.22 1.63 -87.03
C ILE A 123 -4.92 2.38 -88.17
N GLN A 124 -4.22 3.29 -88.82
CA GLN A 124 -4.68 3.96 -90.06
C GLN A 124 -3.69 3.69 -91.19
N TYR A 125 -4.24 3.33 -92.36
CA TYR A 125 -3.49 3.15 -93.60
C TYR A 125 -3.59 4.40 -94.48
N TYR A 126 -2.46 4.83 -95.05
CA TYR A 126 -2.37 5.97 -95.96
C TYR A 126 -1.89 5.53 -97.33
N THR A 127 -2.61 5.96 -98.36
CA THR A 127 -2.27 5.75 -99.77
C THR A 127 -2.76 6.94 -100.60
N VAL A 128 -2.19 7.19 -101.78
CA VAL A 128 -2.66 8.29 -102.64
C VAL A 128 -3.96 7.88 -103.33
N GLN A 129 -5.04 8.62 -103.09
CA GLN A 129 -6.36 8.34 -103.67
C GLN A 129 -6.53 9.01 -105.04
N SER A 130 -5.95 10.20 -105.22
CA SER A 130 -6.07 10.96 -106.47
C SER A 130 -4.88 11.86 -106.70
N VAL A 131 -4.63 12.17 -107.97
CA VAL A 131 -3.55 13.05 -108.42
C VAL A 131 -4.12 14.10 -109.39
N THR A 132 -3.72 15.36 -109.24
CA THR A 132 -4.22 16.47 -110.07
C THR A 132 -3.15 17.52 -110.31
N GLY A 133 -3.36 18.39 -111.30
CA GLY A 133 -2.60 19.65 -111.42
C GLY A 133 -1.16 19.56 -111.96
N GLY A 134 -0.69 18.39 -112.40
CA GLY A 134 0.61 18.27 -113.08
C GLY A 134 0.58 18.89 -114.48
N ILE A 135 1.74 19.33 -114.99
CA ILE A 135 1.85 20.04 -116.29
C ILE A 135 1.29 19.23 -117.46
N TYR A 136 1.39 17.89 -117.40
CA TYR A 136 0.93 16.99 -118.46
C TYR A 136 -0.51 16.47 -118.27
N GLY A 137 -1.22 16.90 -117.22
CA GLY A 137 -2.59 16.46 -116.94
C GLY A 137 -2.74 14.95 -116.68
N ILE A 138 -1.67 14.29 -116.24
CA ILE A 138 -1.70 12.85 -115.90
C ILE A 138 -2.46 12.64 -114.60
N THR A 139 -3.42 11.72 -114.63
CA THR A 139 -4.33 11.38 -113.52
C THR A 139 -4.33 9.90 -113.17
N ILE A 140 -3.67 9.05 -113.97
CA ILE A 140 -3.61 7.61 -113.77
C ILE A 140 -2.38 7.24 -112.92
N ILE A 141 -2.62 6.54 -111.82
CA ILE A 141 -1.60 5.91 -110.97
C ILE A 141 -1.46 4.46 -111.41
N SER A 142 -0.25 4.03 -111.77
CA SER A 142 0.04 2.65 -112.18
C SER A 142 0.52 1.78 -111.01
N SER A 143 1.22 2.40 -110.05
CA SER A 143 1.72 1.78 -108.82
C SER A 143 1.53 2.76 -107.66
N ASN A 144 1.05 2.25 -106.52
CA ASN A 144 0.69 3.08 -105.38
C ASN A 144 1.13 2.42 -104.08
N ASP A 145 2.08 3.05 -103.41
CA ASP A 145 2.53 2.60 -102.10
C ASP A 145 1.46 2.84 -101.02
N VAL A 146 1.57 2.04 -99.96
CA VAL A 146 0.75 2.14 -98.75
C VAL A 146 1.66 2.16 -97.55
N THR A 147 1.47 3.13 -96.66
CA THR A 147 2.08 3.13 -95.32
C THR A 147 0.98 3.05 -94.25
N TRP A 148 1.35 2.79 -93.02
CA TRP A 148 0.42 2.72 -91.89
C TRP A 148 1.03 3.34 -90.64
N PHE A 149 0.15 3.72 -89.72
CA PHE A 149 0.52 4.30 -88.45
C PHE A 149 -0.45 3.82 -87.35
N ILE A 150 0.08 3.50 -86.17
CA ILE A 150 -0.69 3.10 -84.99
C ILE A 150 -0.70 4.25 -83.98
N TRP A 151 -1.89 4.66 -83.55
CA TRP A 151 -2.07 5.46 -82.35
C TRP A 151 -2.38 4.52 -81.22
N ASP A 152 -1.77 4.77 -80.07
CA ASP A 152 -1.87 3.85 -78.96
C ASP A 152 -1.81 4.55 -77.60
N SER A 153 -2.23 3.82 -76.58
CA SER A 153 -2.22 4.23 -75.19
C SER A 153 -2.05 3.01 -74.30
N LEU A 154 -1.92 3.23 -72.99
CA LEU A 154 -1.70 2.19 -72.01
C LEU A 154 -2.92 2.04 -71.09
N THR A 155 -3.32 0.80 -70.87
CA THR A 155 -4.18 0.40 -69.76
C THR A 155 -3.28 -0.07 -68.62
N ILE A 156 -3.32 0.65 -67.49
CA ILE A 156 -2.58 0.34 -66.27
C ILE A 156 -3.43 -0.54 -65.36
N ALA A 157 -2.82 -1.54 -64.75
CA ALA A 157 -3.40 -2.35 -63.67
C ALA A 157 -2.49 -2.29 -62.44
N ILE A 158 -3.09 -2.07 -61.25
CA ILE A 158 -2.36 -2.03 -59.99
C ILE A 158 -2.94 -3.12 -59.07
N ALA A 159 -2.11 -4.10 -58.72
CA ALA A 159 -2.43 -5.01 -57.64
C ALA A 159 -2.08 -4.32 -56.30
N GLY A 160 -3.07 -4.20 -55.42
CA GLY A 160 -2.90 -3.66 -54.07
C GLY A 160 -2.29 -4.65 -53.09
N PRO A 161 -1.97 -4.21 -51.85
CA PRO A 161 -1.58 -5.12 -50.79
C PRO A 161 -2.75 -6.07 -50.45
N SER A 162 -2.44 -7.26 -49.94
CA SER A 162 -3.47 -8.23 -49.52
C SER A 162 -4.29 -7.75 -48.32
N ASP A 163 -3.69 -6.92 -47.46
CA ASP A 163 -4.38 -6.16 -46.42
C ASP A 163 -4.15 -4.67 -46.66
N GLN A 164 -5.23 -3.92 -46.68
CA GLN A 164 -5.20 -2.49 -46.93
C GLN A 164 -5.02 -1.67 -45.65
N ARG A 165 -5.03 -2.31 -44.47
CA ARG A 165 -4.66 -1.67 -43.20
C ARG A 165 -3.31 -2.19 -42.73
N ILE A 166 -2.42 -1.27 -42.39
CA ILE A 166 -1.02 -1.53 -42.08
C ILE A 166 -0.67 -0.73 -40.81
N ASP A 167 0.18 -1.29 -39.96
CA ASP A 167 0.70 -0.56 -38.80
C ASP A 167 1.41 0.73 -39.22
N ILE A 168 1.22 1.83 -38.48
CA ILE A 168 2.05 3.02 -38.66
C ILE A 168 3.54 2.65 -38.61
N ASN A 169 4.34 3.31 -39.45
CA ASN A 169 5.77 3.04 -39.67
C ASN A 169 6.10 1.66 -40.29
N ALA A 170 5.12 0.78 -40.54
CA ALA A 170 5.34 -0.41 -41.34
C ALA A 170 5.25 -0.07 -42.83
N ASN A 171 6.10 -0.72 -43.63
CA ASN A 171 6.10 -0.57 -45.06
C ASN A 171 4.95 -1.36 -45.69
N ALA A 172 4.14 -0.72 -46.53
CA ALA A 172 3.19 -1.40 -47.39
C ALA A 172 3.94 -2.33 -48.36
N THR A 173 3.51 -3.60 -48.43
CA THR A 173 4.09 -4.59 -49.34
C THR A 173 3.01 -5.14 -50.27
N GLY A 174 3.41 -5.61 -51.46
CA GLY A 174 2.49 -6.21 -52.42
C GLY A 174 1.85 -5.25 -53.42
N ILE A 175 2.21 -3.96 -53.42
CA ILE A 175 1.80 -3.02 -54.48
C ILE A 175 2.61 -3.34 -55.75
N VAL A 176 1.96 -3.85 -56.78
CA VAL A 176 2.57 -4.21 -58.07
C VAL A 176 1.84 -3.50 -59.20
N VAL A 177 2.59 -2.83 -60.07
CA VAL A 177 2.05 -2.06 -61.20
C VAL A 177 2.45 -2.74 -62.50
N THR A 178 1.48 -2.92 -63.39
CA THR A 178 1.69 -3.45 -64.75
C THR A 178 0.91 -2.61 -65.75
N ALA A 179 1.29 -2.69 -67.03
CA ALA A 179 0.56 -2.02 -68.10
C ALA A 179 0.56 -2.88 -69.37
N ILE A 180 -0.47 -2.71 -70.17
CA ILE A 180 -0.58 -3.28 -71.52
C ILE A 180 -0.87 -2.16 -72.51
N TYR A 181 -0.45 -2.36 -73.75
CA TYR A 181 -0.82 -1.49 -74.85
C TYR A 181 -2.26 -1.73 -75.29
N ASP A 182 -3.02 -0.66 -75.54
CA ASP A 182 -4.45 -0.76 -75.86
C ASP A 182 -4.72 -1.30 -77.26
N TYR A 183 -3.83 -1.03 -78.21
CA TYR A 183 -4.00 -1.48 -79.59
C TYR A 183 -3.94 -3.00 -79.74
N ASP A 184 -2.97 -3.66 -79.08
CA ASP A 184 -2.66 -5.08 -79.29
C ASP A 184 -2.66 -5.94 -78.02
N GLY A 185 -2.84 -5.33 -76.84
CA GLY A 185 -2.87 -6.03 -75.55
C GLY A 185 -1.52 -6.57 -75.07
N THR A 186 -0.42 -6.24 -75.76
CA THR A 186 0.92 -6.72 -75.38
C THR A 186 1.44 -6.01 -74.14
N SER A 187 2.35 -6.65 -73.40
CA SER A 187 2.91 -6.07 -72.16
C SER A 187 3.78 -4.85 -72.43
N PHE A 188 3.62 -3.84 -71.59
CA PHE A 188 4.50 -2.68 -71.58
C PHE A 188 5.76 -2.99 -70.78
N GLU A 189 6.92 -2.96 -71.45
CA GLU A 189 8.22 -3.27 -70.85
C GLU A 189 9.01 -2.03 -70.40
N GLY A 190 8.35 -0.87 -70.29
CA GLY A 190 8.95 0.36 -69.78
C GLY A 190 8.80 0.52 -68.27
N THR A 191 9.15 1.71 -67.77
CA THR A 191 9.07 2.05 -66.35
C THR A 191 7.76 2.76 -66.03
N LEU A 192 7.00 2.21 -65.09
CA LEU A 192 5.81 2.80 -64.51
C LEU A 192 6.16 3.37 -63.14
N THR A 193 5.97 4.67 -62.95
CA THR A 193 6.26 5.33 -61.66
C THR A 193 4.95 5.76 -61.02
N LEU A 194 4.72 5.31 -59.80
CA LEU A 194 3.58 5.74 -59.00
C LEU A 194 3.66 7.24 -58.66
N ASN A 195 2.51 7.85 -58.43
CA ASN A 195 2.36 9.24 -57.97
C ASN A 195 3.07 9.51 -56.63
N ASN A 196 3.34 8.47 -55.85
CA ASN A 196 4.04 8.53 -54.58
C ASN A 196 4.89 7.26 -54.40
N THR A 197 6.08 7.43 -53.80
CA THR A 197 7.05 6.36 -53.53
C THR A 197 7.27 6.11 -52.04
N GLN A 198 6.58 6.84 -51.17
CA GLN A 198 6.57 6.58 -49.72
C GLN A 198 5.56 5.48 -49.41
N TYR A 199 5.96 4.49 -48.61
CA TYR A 199 5.15 3.32 -48.26
C TYR A 199 5.06 3.09 -46.74
N ASP A 200 5.50 4.05 -45.95
CA ASP A 200 5.47 4.04 -44.50
C ASP A 200 5.04 5.42 -43.98
N TYR A 201 4.13 5.44 -43.02
CA TYR A 201 3.62 6.69 -42.47
C TYR A 201 3.57 6.63 -40.95
N PRO A 202 4.03 7.69 -40.25
CA PRO A 202 4.12 7.70 -38.78
C PRO A 202 2.79 8.03 -38.09
N SER A 203 1.74 8.37 -38.83
CA SER A 203 0.43 8.75 -38.30
C SER A 203 -0.68 8.10 -39.10
N ALA A 204 -1.81 7.86 -38.43
CA ALA A 204 -2.97 7.24 -39.04
C ALA A 204 -3.50 8.08 -40.22
N GLN A 205 -3.57 7.48 -41.42
CA GLN A 205 -3.99 8.14 -42.65
C GLN A 205 -4.19 7.15 -43.80
N ILE A 206 -4.90 7.60 -44.84
CA ILE A 206 -5.02 6.87 -46.11
C ILE A 206 -4.12 7.49 -47.18
N GLN A 207 -3.47 6.65 -47.99
CA GLN A 207 -2.77 7.08 -49.20
C GLN A 207 -3.23 6.29 -50.41
N TRP A 208 -3.28 7.00 -51.54
CA TRP A 208 -3.75 6.49 -52.82
C TRP A 208 -2.59 6.41 -53.81
N TYR A 209 -2.47 5.27 -54.47
CA TYR A 209 -1.43 4.98 -55.45
C TYR A 209 -2.05 4.81 -56.83
N THR A 210 -1.57 5.63 -57.76
CA THR A 210 -1.89 5.60 -59.20
C THR A 210 -0.60 5.81 -59.98
N VAL A 211 -0.52 5.39 -61.24
CA VAL A 211 0.66 5.72 -62.06
C VAL A 211 0.66 7.22 -62.36
N GLY A 212 1.70 7.93 -61.91
CA GLY A 212 1.88 9.37 -62.13
C GLY A 212 2.72 9.67 -63.36
N SER A 213 3.60 8.75 -63.77
CA SER A 213 4.37 8.88 -65.00
C SER A 213 4.76 7.54 -65.61
N VAL A 214 4.87 7.56 -66.94
CA VAL A 214 5.30 6.44 -67.78
C VAL A 214 6.53 6.89 -68.54
N ASN A 215 7.58 6.08 -68.55
CA ASN A 215 8.80 6.38 -69.30
C ASN A 215 9.37 5.10 -69.93
N GLY A 216 10.07 5.26 -71.06
CA GLY A 216 10.64 4.15 -71.81
C GLY A 216 9.62 3.37 -72.61
N GLY A 217 9.84 2.06 -72.71
CA GLY A 217 9.12 1.18 -73.63
C GLY A 217 9.63 1.29 -75.07
N ILE A 218 9.45 0.22 -75.83
CA ILE A 218 10.00 0.09 -77.19
C ILE A 218 9.36 1.02 -78.24
N HIS A 219 8.22 1.62 -77.90
CA HIS A 219 7.41 2.46 -78.79
C HIS A 219 7.20 3.90 -78.28
N GLY A 220 7.88 4.29 -77.17
CA GLY A 220 7.77 5.64 -76.61
C GLY A 220 6.37 6.07 -76.17
N ILE A 221 5.45 5.12 -75.94
CA ILE A 221 4.07 5.42 -75.53
C ILE A 221 4.03 5.81 -74.06
N THR A 222 3.43 6.97 -73.81
CA THR A 222 3.23 7.57 -72.49
C THR A 222 1.79 7.98 -72.23
N ALA A 223 0.91 7.91 -73.24
CA ALA A 223 -0.50 8.17 -73.08
C ALA A 223 -1.17 7.03 -72.30
N ILE A 224 -1.89 7.37 -71.23
CA ILE A 224 -2.66 6.43 -70.41
C ILE A 224 -4.14 6.61 -70.74
N SER A 225 -4.82 5.51 -71.08
CA SER A 225 -6.28 5.50 -71.32
C SER A 225 -7.07 5.09 -70.09
N SER A 226 -6.49 4.22 -69.26
CA SER A 226 -7.07 3.72 -68.01
C SER A 226 -5.97 3.63 -66.95
N ASN A 227 -6.20 4.25 -65.80
CA ASN A 227 -5.26 4.28 -64.68
C ASN A 227 -5.93 3.70 -63.44
N ASP A 228 -5.60 2.45 -63.13
CA ASP A 228 -6.10 1.78 -61.95
C ASP A 228 -5.58 2.46 -60.66
N ILE A 229 -6.27 2.22 -59.55
CA ILE A 229 -5.99 2.85 -58.26
C ILE A 229 -6.03 1.82 -57.14
N THR A 230 -5.01 1.86 -56.27
CA THR A 230 -5.04 1.14 -54.98
C THR A 230 -4.82 2.12 -53.84
N TRP A 231 -5.12 1.69 -52.63
CA TRP A 231 -4.92 2.49 -51.42
C TRP A 231 -4.45 1.64 -50.25
N CYS A 232 -3.85 2.31 -49.28
CA CYS A 232 -3.43 1.76 -48.00
C CYS A 232 -3.84 2.74 -46.89
N ILE A 233 -4.29 2.21 -45.76
CA ILE A 233 -4.50 2.94 -44.51
C ILE A 233 -3.35 2.53 -43.58
N TRP A 234 -2.56 3.50 -43.15
CA TRP A 234 -1.71 3.32 -41.97
C TRP A 234 -2.56 3.62 -40.76
N ASP A 235 -2.52 2.73 -39.79
CA ASP A 235 -3.39 2.78 -38.62
C ASP A 235 -2.62 2.40 -37.37
N SER A 236 -3.20 2.76 -36.24
CA SER A 236 -2.71 2.44 -34.91
C SER A 236 -3.88 2.41 -33.95
N LEU A 237 -3.61 2.05 -32.70
CA LEU A 237 -4.62 1.94 -31.68
C LEU A 237 -4.44 3.01 -30.61
N THR A 238 -5.56 3.62 -30.24
CA THR A 238 -5.71 4.34 -28.98
C THR A 238 -6.31 3.36 -27.96
N ILE A 239 -5.53 3.05 -26.93
CA ILE A 239 -5.96 2.19 -25.81
C ILE A 239 -6.52 3.06 -24.69
N THR A 240 -7.69 2.68 -24.20
CA THR A 240 -8.29 3.28 -22.99
C THR A 240 -8.41 2.25 -21.89
N ILE A 241 -7.99 2.62 -20.68
CA ILE A 241 -8.15 1.81 -19.48
C ILE A 241 -9.06 2.54 -18.50
N THR A 242 -10.09 1.86 -17.98
CA THR A 242 -10.97 2.40 -16.95
C THR A 242 -10.26 2.43 -15.61
N ASP A 243 -10.27 3.57 -14.94
CA ASP A 243 -9.79 3.67 -13.57
C ASP A 243 -10.73 2.96 -12.58
N PRO A 244 -10.19 2.21 -11.62
CA PRO A 244 -10.94 1.72 -10.48
C PRO A 244 -11.66 2.84 -9.73
N ALA A 245 -12.86 2.56 -9.21
CA ALA A 245 -13.60 3.54 -8.40
C ALA A 245 -12.86 3.95 -7.12
N ASP A 246 -12.10 3.02 -6.54
CA ASP A 246 -11.10 3.27 -5.50
C ASP A 246 -9.80 2.59 -5.93
N GLN A 247 -8.70 3.35 -5.97
CA GLN A 247 -7.39 2.87 -6.39
C GLN A 247 -6.54 2.40 -5.19
N ARG A 248 -7.14 2.27 -4.00
CA ARG A 248 -6.48 1.73 -2.80
C ARG A 248 -7.38 0.71 -2.11
N GLN A 249 -6.81 -0.42 -1.68
CA GLN A 249 -7.54 -1.53 -1.05
C GLN A 249 -6.63 -2.25 -0.06
N ASN A 250 -7.25 -2.98 0.88
CA ASN A 250 -6.56 -3.98 1.70
C ASN A 250 -5.67 -4.93 0.87
N VAL A 251 -4.49 -5.24 1.39
CA VAL A 251 -3.72 -6.42 0.98
C VAL A 251 -4.58 -7.69 1.03
N ASN A 252 -4.26 -8.64 0.15
CA ASN A 252 -4.99 -9.89 -0.03
C ASN A 252 -6.44 -9.75 -0.52
N VAL A 253 -6.81 -8.60 -1.10
CA VAL A 253 -8.09 -8.42 -1.79
C VAL A 253 -7.84 -8.15 -3.27
N ASN A 254 -8.69 -8.71 -4.14
CA ASN A 254 -8.58 -8.49 -5.58
C ASN A 254 -8.92 -7.04 -5.96
N ALA A 255 -8.09 -6.42 -6.78
CA ALA A 255 -8.47 -5.19 -7.49
C ALA A 255 -9.62 -5.48 -8.46
N THR A 256 -10.56 -4.53 -8.55
CA THR A 256 -11.71 -4.60 -9.46
C THR A 256 -11.84 -3.28 -10.21
N GLY A 257 -12.54 -3.28 -11.36
CA GLY A 257 -12.81 -2.05 -12.12
C GLY A 257 -11.78 -1.70 -13.21
N ILE A 258 -10.74 -2.51 -13.41
CA ILE A 258 -9.78 -2.33 -14.50
C ILE A 258 -10.33 -3.01 -15.76
N PHE A 259 -10.79 -2.20 -16.71
CA PHE A 259 -11.27 -2.65 -18.02
C PHE A 259 -10.48 -1.97 -19.13
N VAL A 260 -10.11 -2.73 -20.15
CA VAL A 260 -9.30 -2.24 -21.27
C VAL A 260 -10.12 -2.30 -22.55
N THR A 261 -10.11 -1.20 -23.30
CA THR A 261 -10.73 -1.10 -24.63
C THR A 261 -9.77 -0.41 -25.59
N ALA A 262 -9.97 -0.59 -26.89
CA ALA A 262 -9.18 0.11 -27.90
C ALA A 262 -10.05 0.50 -29.10
N ILE A 263 -9.63 1.56 -29.78
CA ILE A 263 -10.19 1.99 -31.06
C ILE A 263 -9.08 2.16 -32.09
N TYR A 264 -9.42 1.98 -33.36
CA TYR A 264 -8.56 2.33 -34.49
C TYR A 264 -8.45 3.85 -34.64
N ASP A 265 -7.25 4.37 -34.79
CA ASP A 265 -7.01 5.82 -34.86
C ASP A 265 -7.50 6.44 -36.17
N TYR A 266 -7.51 5.68 -37.26
CA TYR A 266 -7.94 6.19 -38.56
C TYR A 266 -9.42 6.55 -38.60
N ASP A 267 -10.30 5.71 -38.03
CA ASP A 267 -11.75 5.85 -38.15
C ASP A 267 -12.54 5.77 -36.84
N GLY A 268 -11.87 5.54 -35.71
CA GLY A 268 -12.49 5.44 -34.38
C GLY A 268 -13.33 4.18 -34.17
N SER A 269 -13.28 3.21 -35.09
CA SER A 269 -13.99 1.95 -34.92
C SER A 269 -13.39 1.11 -33.79
N VAL A 270 -14.21 0.28 -33.14
CA VAL A 270 -13.78 -0.53 -31.99
C VAL A 270 -12.84 -1.63 -32.46
N PHE A 271 -11.70 -1.78 -31.77
CA PHE A 271 -10.79 -2.88 -31.99
C PHE A 271 -11.42 -4.21 -31.51
N ASP A 272 -11.37 -5.23 -32.35
CA ASP A 272 -12.02 -6.53 -32.13
C ASP A 272 -11.05 -7.65 -31.73
N GLY A 273 -9.76 -7.32 -31.55
CA GLY A 273 -8.73 -8.26 -31.15
C GLY A 273 -8.57 -8.40 -29.63
N THR A 274 -7.44 -8.99 -29.24
CA THR A 274 -7.06 -9.22 -27.84
C THR A 274 -6.06 -8.16 -27.38
N LEU A 275 -6.36 -7.55 -26.23
CA LEU A 275 -5.50 -6.61 -25.51
C LEU A 275 -4.98 -7.31 -24.25
N SER A 276 -3.67 -7.46 -24.13
CA SER A 276 -3.03 -8.06 -22.95
C SER A 276 -2.32 -6.99 -22.14
N LEU A 277 -2.59 -6.97 -20.84
CA LEU A 277 -1.91 -6.09 -19.89
C LEU A 277 -0.51 -6.61 -19.57
N ASN A 278 0.38 -5.70 -19.20
CA ASN A 278 1.72 -5.96 -18.68
C ASN A 278 1.75 -6.88 -17.46
N ASN A 279 0.65 -6.95 -16.70
CA ASN A 279 0.50 -7.77 -15.52
C ASN A 279 -0.94 -8.29 -15.41
N THR A 280 -1.10 -9.54 -14.99
CA THR A 280 -2.40 -10.19 -14.77
C THR A 280 -2.65 -10.54 -13.31
N GLN A 281 -1.74 -10.20 -12.40
CA GLN A 281 -1.92 -10.36 -10.97
C GLN A 281 -2.67 -9.15 -10.42
N TYR A 282 -3.79 -9.40 -9.75
CA TYR A 282 -4.67 -8.37 -9.16
C TYR A 282 -4.79 -8.51 -7.64
N ILE A 283 -3.86 -9.21 -7.00
CA ILE A 283 -3.85 -9.45 -5.55
C ILE A 283 -2.43 -9.51 -5.04
N TYR A 284 -2.17 -8.79 -3.95
CA TYR A 284 -0.85 -8.73 -3.34
C TYR A 284 -0.96 -8.82 -1.82
N SER A 285 -0.04 -9.58 -1.21
CA SER A 285 0.00 -9.81 0.24
C SER A 285 0.82 -8.78 1.01
N THR A 286 1.47 -7.85 0.31
CA THR A 286 2.31 -6.79 0.89
C THR A 286 1.90 -5.45 0.31
N ALA A 287 2.04 -4.40 1.12
CA ALA A 287 1.72 -3.04 0.70
C ALA A 287 2.61 -2.61 -0.49
N GLN A 288 1.99 -2.21 -1.60
CA GLN A 288 2.67 -1.81 -2.82
C GLN A 288 1.71 -1.17 -3.83
N ARG A 289 2.29 -0.49 -4.82
CA ARG A 289 1.59 -0.01 -6.01
C ARG A 289 1.92 -0.89 -7.21
N GLN A 290 0.94 -1.16 -8.05
CA GLN A 290 1.14 -1.76 -9.38
C GLN A 290 0.46 -0.92 -10.45
N ASP A 291 1.16 -0.77 -11.57
CA ASP A 291 0.68 -0.05 -12.76
C ASP A 291 0.27 -1.06 -13.83
N TYR A 292 -0.89 -0.82 -14.46
CA TYR A 292 -1.46 -1.65 -15.51
C TYR A 292 -1.54 -0.85 -16.81
N THR A 293 -0.94 -1.40 -17.86
CA THR A 293 -0.97 -0.86 -19.22
C THR A 293 -0.91 -2.00 -20.24
N VAL A 294 -1.42 -1.77 -21.45
CA VAL A 294 -1.37 -2.80 -22.51
C VAL A 294 0.07 -2.93 -23.00
N ASN A 295 0.61 -4.14 -23.00
CA ASN A 295 1.96 -4.41 -23.52
C ASN A 295 1.94 -5.24 -24.81
N LEU A 296 0.81 -5.87 -25.13
CA LEU A 296 0.68 -6.74 -26.28
C LEU A 296 -0.72 -6.64 -26.86
N VAL A 297 -0.77 -6.46 -28.17
CA VAL A 297 -1.99 -6.44 -28.99
C VAL A 297 -1.89 -7.53 -30.05
N SER A 298 -2.98 -8.26 -30.28
CA SER A 298 -3.00 -9.32 -31.30
C SER A 298 -4.42 -9.66 -31.77
N GLY A 299 -4.53 -10.36 -32.89
CA GLY A 299 -5.75 -11.06 -33.29
C GLY A 299 -6.92 -10.19 -33.80
N GLY A 300 -6.71 -8.89 -34.02
CA GLY A 300 -7.72 -8.04 -34.66
C GLY A 300 -7.85 -8.32 -36.16
N THR A 301 -9.00 -7.97 -36.74
CA THR A 301 -9.34 -8.26 -38.16
C THR A 301 -8.30 -7.73 -39.14
N HIS A 302 -7.69 -6.59 -38.84
CA HIS A 302 -6.72 -5.88 -39.69
C HIS A 302 -5.25 -6.13 -39.31
N GLY A 303 -4.98 -7.04 -38.37
CA GLY A 303 -3.61 -7.34 -37.93
C GLY A 303 -2.84 -6.17 -37.28
N ILE A 304 -3.49 -5.04 -37.00
CA ILE A 304 -2.86 -3.85 -36.39
C ILE A 304 -2.39 -4.17 -34.97
N THR A 305 -1.12 -3.88 -34.72
CA THR A 305 -0.44 -4.04 -33.43
C THR A 305 0.19 -2.74 -32.93
N ALA A 306 0.32 -1.73 -33.78
CA ALA A 306 0.88 -0.44 -33.40
C ALA A 306 -0.05 0.31 -32.44
N ILE A 307 0.50 0.81 -31.34
CA ILE A 307 -0.20 1.62 -30.35
C ILE A 307 0.32 3.06 -30.44
N SER A 308 -0.56 4.03 -30.67
CA SER A 308 -0.20 5.45 -30.70
C SER A 308 -0.38 6.14 -29.35
N ALA A 309 -1.40 5.71 -28.60
CA ALA A 309 -1.74 6.19 -27.27
C ALA A 309 -2.08 5.00 -26.38
N ASN A 310 -1.45 4.95 -25.21
CA ASN A 310 -1.60 3.84 -24.28
C ASN A 310 -1.89 4.36 -22.88
N ASP A 311 -3.13 4.22 -22.44
CA ASP A 311 -3.51 4.57 -21.08
C ASP A 311 -2.79 3.67 -20.06
N VAL A 312 -2.62 4.24 -18.87
CA VAL A 312 -2.04 3.56 -17.71
C VAL A 312 -2.97 3.83 -16.54
N THR A 313 -3.41 2.78 -15.87
CA THR A 313 -4.06 2.88 -14.55
C THR A 313 -3.16 2.25 -13.49
N TRP A 314 -3.48 2.46 -12.22
CA TRP A 314 -2.70 1.92 -11.11
C TRP A 314 -3.61 1.54 -9.95
N PHE A 315 -3.08 0.67 -9.09
CA PHE A 315 -3.77 0.19 -7.90
C PHE A 315 -2.77 0.04 -6.75
N ILE A 316 -3.16 0.42 -5.54
CA ILE A 316 -2.38 0.29 -4.30
C ILE A 316 -3.03 -0.79 -3.42
N TRP A 317 -2.26 -1.80 -3.06
CA TRP A 317 -2.58 -2.69 -1.94
C TRP A 317 -1.90 -2.15 -0.71
N ASP A 318 -2.62 -2.15 0.41
CA ASP A 318 -2.15 -1.50 1.62
C ASP A 318 -2.61 -2.20 2.90
N SER A 319 -1.94 -1.87 3.98
CA SER A 319 -2.22 -2.33 5.34
C SER A 319 -1.80 -1.25 6.33
N LEU A 320 -2.09 -1.47 7.60
CA LEU A 320 -1.77 -0.55 8.67
C LEU A 320 -0.72 -1.12 9.61
N THR A 321 0.25 -0.27 9.97
CA THR A 321 1.11 -0.45 11.14
C THR A 321 0.51 0.37 12.28
N ILE A 322 0.08 -0.32 13.33
CA ILE A 322 -0.51 0.27 14.53
C ILE A 322 0.58 0.39 15.61
N THR A 323 0.63 1.53 16.28
CA THR A 323 1.48 1.79 17.45
C THR A 323 0.61 2.22 18.62
N ILE A 324 0.91 1.72 19.82
CA ILE A 324 0.24 2.12 21.06
C ILE A 324 1.26 2.73 22.00
N THR A 325 0.96 3.92 22.53
CA THR A 325 1.85 4.55 23.53
C THR A 325 1.74 3.82 24.87
N ASP A 326 2.89 3.54 25.48
CA ASP A 326 2.96 2.99 26.84
C ASP A 326 2.42 3.99 27.87
N PRO A 327 1.77 3.51 28.94
CA PRO A 327 1.43 4.37 30.06
C PRO A 327 2.72 4.91 30.72
N PRO A 328 2.72 6.14 31.26
CA PRO A 328 3.89 6.71 31.95
C PRO A 328 4.40 5.87 33.11
N ASP A 329 3.50 5.10 33.72
CA ASP A 329 3.79 4.11 34.74
C ASP A 329 3.04 2.82 34.41
N GLN A 330 3.79 1.72 34.31
CA GLN A 330 3.26 0.40 33.99
C GLN A 330 2.80 -0.37 35.23
N ARG A 331 3.05 0.13 36.45
CA ARG A 331 2.58 -0.49 37.69
C ARG A 331 2.04 0.56 38.64
N ILE A 332 0.71 0.64 38.73
CA ILE A 332 0.00 1.70 39.46
C ILE A 332 -0.88 1.13 40.57
N ASN A 333 -1.30 2.00 41.48
CA ASN A 333 -2.24 1.64 42.55
C ASN A 333 -3.58 1.12 42.00
N ILE A 334 -4.14 0.07 42.61
CA ILE A 334 -5.55 -0.28 42.45
C ILE A 334 -6.45 0.96 42.64
N GLY A 335 -7.51 1.04 41.84
CA GLY A 335 -8.44 2.16 41.85
C GLY A 335 -7.90 3.45 41.22
N THR A 336 -6.66 3.48 40.70
CA THR A 336 -6.15 4.60 39.89
C THR A 336 -6.34 4.32 38.40
N ALA A 337 -6.73 5.32 37.62
CA ALA A 337 -6.85 5.16 36.17
C ALA A 337 -5.47 5.18 35.49
N ALA A 338 -5.19 4.20 34.62
CA ALA A 338 -4.06 4.27 33.71
C ALA A 338 -4.27 5.43 32.72
N THR A 339 -3.19 6.14 32.40
CA THR A 339 -3.22 7.29 31.48
C THR A 339 -2.17 7.12 30.39
N GLY A 340 -2.31 7.86 29.30
CA GLY A 340 -1.30 7.88 28.23
C GLY A 340 -1.34 6.71 27.24
N ILE A 341 -2.32 5.81 27.33
CA ILE A 341 -2.53 4.73 26.35
C ILE A 341 -3.31 5.28 25.16
N VAL A 342 -2.63 5.48 24.03
CA VAL A 342 -3.20 6.03 22.80
C VAL A 342 -2.76 5.17 21.62
N ALA A 343 -3.73 4.65 20.86
CA ALA A 343 -3.45 3.95 19.62
C ALA A 343 -3.38 4.95 18.45
N THR A 344 -2.35 4.82 17.62
CA THR A 344 -2.22 5.51 16.34
C THR A 344 -1.86 4.49 15.26
N ALA A 345 -2.07 4.83 14.00
CA ALA A 345 -1.68 3.97 12.90
C ALA A 345 -1.18 4.79 11.71
N ILE A 346 -0.36 4.17 10.89
CA ILE A 346 0.07 4.68 9.60
C ILE A 346 -0.26 3.66 8.52
N TYR A 347 -0.48 4.14 7.31
CA TYR A 347 -0.56 3.30 6.12
C TYR A 347 0.83 2.78 5.74
N ASP A 348 0.95 1.49 5.45
CA ASP A 348 2.25 0.85 5.18
C ASP A 348 2.84 1.27 3.83
N TYR A 349 1.99 1.58 2.84
CA TYR A 349 2.45 1.97 1.51
C TYR A 349 3.21 3.30 1.50
N ASP A 350 2.70 4.33 2.17
CA ASP A 350 3.20 5.71 2.09
C ASP A 350 3.58 6.33 3.43
N GLY A 351 3.35 5.64 4.55
CA GLY A 351 3.66 6.12 5.89
C GLY A 351 2.76 7.25 6.38
N THR A 352 1.70 7.60 5.64
CA THR A 352 0.78 8.67 6.06
C THR A 352 -0.07 8.23 7.24
N ALA A 353 -0.49 9.18 8.08
CA ALA A 353 -1.30 8.89 9.26
C ALA A 353 -2.68 8.36 8.86
N PHE A 354 -3.10 7.28 9.52
CA PHE A 354 -4.45 6.74 9.40
C PHE A 354 -5.46 7.71 10.01
N ASP A 355 -6.52 7.99 9.27
CA ASP A 355 -7.56 8.98 9.59
C ASP A 355 -8.88 8.34 10.05
N GLY A 356 -8.92 7.02 10.16
CA GLY A 356 -10.07 6.29 10.68
C GLY A 356 -10.06 6.13 12.20
N THR A 357 -10.86 5.17 12.68
CA THR A 357 -11.04 4.87 14.11
C THR A 357 -10.37 3.55 14.46
N LEU A 358 -9.52 3.58 15.49
CA LEU A 358 -8.90 2.41 16.11
C LEU A 358 -9.64 2.12 17.42
N THR A 359 -10.16 0.90 17.58
CA THR A 359 -10.86 0.48 18.81
C THR A 359 -9.99 -0.52 19.55
N LEU A 360 -9.65 -0.20 20.81
CA LEU A 360 -8.91 -1.11 21.69
C LEU A 360 -9.79 -2.29 22.11
N ASN A 361 -9.16 -3.41 22.47
CA ASN A 361 -9.80 -4.61 23.03
C ASN A 361 -10.47 -4.37 24.41
N SER A 362 -10.11 -3.29 25.11
CA SER A 362 -10.76 -2.84 26.34
C SER A 362 -10.73 -1.32 26.43
N THR A 363 -11.77 -0.75 27.04
CA THR A 363 -11.86 0.68 27.39
C THR A 363 -11.89 0.90 28.90
N GLU A 364 -11.70 -0.16 29.70
CA GLU A 364 -11.61 -0.07 31.15
C GLU A 364 -10.16 0.12 31.56
N PHE A 365 -9.85 1.28 32.12
CA PHE A 365 -8.49 1.70 32.51
C PHE A 365 -8.34 1.84 34.02
N GLN A 366 -9.21 1.24 34.83
CA GLN A 366 -9.15 1.35 36.30
C GLN A 366 -9.68 0.06 36.90
N TYR A 367 -8.85 -0.59 37.72
CA TYR A 367 -9.23 -1.87 38.35
C TYR A 367 -9.07 -1.81 39.86
N GLY A 368 -10.06 -2.35 40.59
CA GLY A 368 -10.09 -2.37 42.05
C GLY A 368 -9.33 -3.54 42.70
N THR A 369 -8.79 -4.46 41.90
CA THR A 369 -8.05 -5.64 42.37
C THR A 369 -6.72 -5.74 41.65
N ALA A 370 -5.71 -6.30 42.31
CA ALA A 370 -4.39 -6.49 41.72
C ALA A 370 -4.46 -7.42 40.49
N GLN A 371 -4.00 -6.94 39.34
CA GLN A 371 -4.03 -7.66 38.06
C GLN A 371 -3.21 -6.93 36.99
N ILE A 372 -2.93 -7.63 35.89
CA ILE A 372 -2.39 -7.03 34.66
C ILE A 372 -3.47 -6.97 33.58
N GLN A 373 -3.48 -5.89 32.81
CA GLN A 373 -4.31 -5.79 31.61
C GLN A 373 -3.48 -5.37 30.40
N TYR A 374 -3.76 -6.03 29.28
CA TYR A 374 -3.12 -5.80 27.99
C TYR A 374 -4.07 -5.03 27.07
N TYR A 375 -3.54 -4.00 26.40
CA TYR A 375 -4.26 -3.17 25.45
C TYR A 375 -3.68 -3.36 24.05
N THR A 376 -4.53 -3.71 23.11
CA THR A 376 -4.22 -3.85 21.68
C THR A 376 -5.41 -3.39 20.86
N VAL A 377 -5.21 -2.99 19.60
CA VAL A 377 -6.34 -2.64 18.73
C VAL A 377 -7.07 -3.91 18.30
N GLN A 378 -8.35 -3.99 18.62
CA GLN A 378 -9.22 -5.11 18.25
C GLN A 378 -9.84 -4.91 16.86
N SER A 379 -10.17 -3.67 16.50
CA SER A 379 -10.78 -3.38 15.21
C SER A 379 -10.40 -2.01 14.67
N VAL A 380 -10.30 -1.96 13.34
CA VAL A 380 -10.05 -0.75 12.54
C VAL A 380 -11.29 -0.50 11.69
N THR A 381 -11.80 0.72 11.69
CA THR A 381 -12.95 1.11 10.85
C THR A 381 -12.80 2.53 10.33
N GLY A 382 -13.49 2.84 9.22
CA GLY A 382 -13.45 4.16 8.59
C GLY A 382 -12.15 4.40 7.83
N GLY A 383 -11.72 5.68 7.80
CA GLY A 383 -10.61 6.15 6.98
C GLY A 383 -11.01 6.39 5.52
N ILE A 384 -10.33 7.33 4.86
CA ILE A 384 -10.68 7.73 3.49
C ILE A 384 -10.50 6.60 2.45
N HIS A 385 -9.61 5.64 2.74
CA HIS A 385 -9.26 4.52 1.85
C HIS A 385 -9.90 3.19 2.25
N GLY A 386 -10.72 3.15 3.31
CA GLY A 386 -11.37 1.93 3.77
C GLY A 386 -10.42 0.79 4.18
N ILE A 387 -9.16 1.08 4.50
CA ILE A 387 -8.15 0.07 4.86
C ILE A 387 -8.40 -0.42 6.29
N THR A 388 -8.53 -1.73 6.42
CA THR A 388 -8.73 -2.46 7.67
C THR A 388 -7.74 -3.59 7.87
N ALA A 389 -6.94 -3.92 6.85
CA ALA A 389 -5.87 -4.90 6.98
C ALA A 389 -4.75 -4.35 7.87
N VAL A 390 -4.31 -5.14 8.84
CA VAL A 390 -3.27 -4.76 9.80
C VAL A 390 -2.07 -5.66 9.60
N SER A 391 -0.90 -5.08 9.34
CA SER A 391 0.37 -5.81 9.18
C SER A 391 1.11 -5.95 10.51
N SER A 392 0.99 -4.95 11.37
CA SER A 392 1.59 -4.89 12.70
C SER A 392 0.61 -4.29 13.70
N ASN A 393 0.39 -4.98 14.82
CA ASN A 393 -0.52 -4.54 15.87
C ASN A 393 0.22 -4.53 17.21
N ASP A 394 0.57 -3.33 17.65
CA ASP A 394 1.29 -3.13 18.90
C ASP A 394 0.44 -3.50 20.13
N VAL A 395 1.12 -3.76 21.24
CA VAL A 395 0.51 -4.17 22.51
C VAL A 395 1.21 -3.43 23.65
N THR A 396 0.43 -2.75 24.48
CA THR A 396 0.92 -2.22 25.77
C THR A 396 0.19 -2.89 26.94
N TRP A 397 0.63 -2.64 28.16
CA TRP A 397 0.06 -3.22 29.36
C TRP A 397 0.21 -2.31 30.58
N CYS A 398 -0.60 -2.55 31.59
CA CYS A 398 -0.50 -1.91 32.90
C CYS A 398 -0.88 -2.92 33.99
N ILE A 399 -0.18 -2.85 35.11
CA ILE A 399 -0.43 -3.64 36.32
C ILE A 399 -1.10 -2.71 37.34
N TRP A 400 -2.27 -3.10 37.82
CA TRP A 400 -2.86 -2.53 39.02
C TRP A 400 -2.40 -3.36 40.20
N ASP A 401 -1.97 -2.71 41.26
CA ASP A 401 -1.35 -3.38 42.38
C ASP A 401 -1.64 -2.69 43.72
N SER A 402 -1.41 -3.43 44.79
CA SER A 402 -1.56 -3.00 46.17
C SER A 402 -0.64 -3.80 47.06
N LEU A 403 -0.65 -3.50 48.35
CA LEU A 403 0.23 -4.14 49.32
C LEU A 403 -0.59 -4.93 50.35
N THR A 404 -0.13 -6.16 50.60
CA THR A 404 -0.48 -6.92 51.79
C THR A 404 0.58 -6.68 52.86
N ILE A 405 0.21 -5.97 53.92
CA ILE A 405 1.05 -5.71 55.09
C ILE A 405 0.95 -6.90 56.04
N THR A 406 2.08 -7.30 56.62
CA THR A 406 2.15 -8.26 57.72
C THR A 406 2.86 -7.62 58.90
N ILE A 407 2.33 -7.80 60.11
CA ILE A 407 2.98 -7.38 61.35
C ILE A 407 3.15 -8.61 62.25
N THR A 408 4.37 -8.88 62.69
CA THR A 408 4.60 -10.01 63.61
C THR A 408 4.08 -9.70 65.01
N ASP A 409 3.39 -10.68 65.60
CA ASP A 409 3.03 -10.61 67.01
C ASP A 409 4.26 -10.86 67.91
N PRO A 410 4.42 -10.10 68.99
CA PRO A 410 5.32 -10.44 70.08
C PRO A 410 5.03 -11.84 70.65
N VAL A 411 6.07 -12.55 71.08
CA VAL A 411 5.92 -13.86 71.76
C VAL A 411 5.08 -13.74 73.04
N ASP A 412 5.26 -12.64 73.77
CA ASP A 412 4.38 -12.21 74.86
C ASP A 412 4.02 -10.75 74.62
N GLN A 413 2.72 -10.45 74.60
CA GLN A 413 2.18 -9.12 74.34
C GLN A 413 2.06 -8.27 75.61
N ARG A 414 2.62 -8.72 76.74
CA ARG A 414 2.64 -7.98 78.00
C ARG A 414 4.04 -7.93 78.58
N GLN A 415 4.41 -6.79 79.17
CA GLN A 415 5.67 -6.64 79.90
C GLN A 415 5.62 -5.51 80.94
N ASN A 416 6.70 -5.33 81.70
CA ASN A 416 6.89 -4.19 82.59
C ASN A 416 6.77 -2.82 81.89
N VAL A 417 6.16 -1.86 82.59
CA VAL A 417 6.30 -0.43 82.27
C VAL A 417 7.77 -0.02 82.12
N ASN A 418 8.02 0.97 81.27
CA ASN A 418 9.33 1.51 80.89
C ASN A 418 10.27 0.55 80.13
N VAL A 419 9.81 -0.64 79.73
CA VAL A 419 10.57 -1.56 78.87
C VAL A 419 10.12 -1.41 77.41
N ASN A 420 11.06 -1.52 76.46
CA ASN A 420 10.73 -1.48 75.04
C ASN A 420 10.04 -2.77 74.60
N ALA A 421 8.91 -2.68 73.90
CA ALA A 421 8.30 -3.83 73.24
C ALA A 421 9.27 -4.41 72.19
N THR A 422 9.30 -5.74 72.10
CA THR A 422 10.12 -6.47 71.12
C THR A 422 9.24 -7.43 70.34
N GLY A 423 9.69 -7.85 69.14
CA GLY A 423 8.95 -8.80 68.32
C GLY A 423 7.88 -8.20 67.40
N ILE A 424 7.76 -6.87 67.33
CA ILE A 424 6.90 -6.17 66.37
C ILE A 424 7.75 -5.80 65.15
N PHE A 425 7.64 -6.59 64.08
CA PHE A 425 8.29 -6.34 62.81
C PHE A 425 7.22 -6.18 61.73
N VAL A 426 7.38 -5.17 60.89
CA VAL A 426 6.48 -4.89 59.77
C VAL A 426 7.16 -5.22 58.45
N SER A 427 6.43 -5.91 57.59
CA SER A 427 6.83 -6.19 56.21
C SER A 427 5.63 -6.07 55.29
N ALA A 428 5.87 -6.02 53.99
CA ALA A 428 4.82 -6.02 52.98
C ALA A 428 5.26 -6.78 51.73
N VAL A 429 4.27 -7.29 51.01
CA VAL A 429 4.45 -7.84 49.66
C VAL A 429 3.50 -7.14 48.71
N TYR A 430 3.89 -7.06 47.45
CA TYR A 430 3.00 -6.64 46.38
C TYR A 430 1.97 -7.72 46.08
N ASP A 431 0.70 -7.35 45.92
CA ASP A 431 -0.39 -8.32 45.74
C ASP A 431 -0.39 -8.97 44.36
N TYR A 432 0.11 -8.27 43.34
CA TYR A 432 0.14 -8.79 41.97
C TYR A 432 1.06 -10.01 41.82
N ASP A 433 2.28 -9.95 42.38
CA ASP A 433 3.33 -10.96 42.15
C ASP A 433 3.91 -11.57 43.44
N GLY A 434 3.48 -11.12 44.62
CA GLY A 434 3.96 -11.60 45.91
C GLY A 434 5.41 -11.20 46.24
N SER A 435 6.03 -10.34 45.44
CA SER A 435 7.40 -9.89 45.70
C SER A 435 7.47 -8.97 46.92
N SER A 436 8.60 -8.97 47.62
CA SER A 436 8.79 -8.13 48.80
C SER A 436 8.75 -6.64 48.46
N PHE A 437 8.00 -5.86 49.23
CA PHE A 437 8.02 -4.41 49.15
C PHE A 437 9.36 -3.86 49.65
N ASP A 438 9.96 -2.98 48.85
CA ASP A 438 11.28 -2.40 49.06
C ASP A 438 11.25 -0.92 49.49
N GLY A 439 10.05 -0.37 49.72
CA GLY A 439 9.87 0.99 50.20
C GLY A 439 9.81 1.11 51.72
N THR A 440 9.20 2.20 52.19
CA THR A 440 9.08 2.54 53.61
C THR A 440 7.64 2.34 54.10
N LEU A 441 7.51 1.58 55.19
CA LEU A 441 6.27 1.36 55.92
C LEU A 441 6.29 2.21 57.20
N THR A 442 5.34 3.13 57.34
CA THR A 442 5.25 4.01 58.52
C THR A 442 4.13 3.52 59.41
N LEU A 443 4.46 3.15 60.65
CA LEU A 443 3.46 2.75 61.64
C LEU A 443 2.66 3.97 62.15
N ASN A 444 1.43 3.73 62.56
CA ASN A 444 0.56 4.71 63.24
C ASN A 444 1.14 5.20 64.58
N ASN A 445 2.04 4.43 65.18
CA ASN A 445 2.73 4.74 66.42
C ASN A 445 4.15 4.16 66.39
N THR A 446 5.14 4.95 66.82
CA THR A 446 6.55 4.58 66.87
C THR A 446 7.11 4.57 68.29
N GLN A 447 6.28 4.85 69.30
CA GLN A 447 6.65 4.71 70.71
C GLN A 447 6.44 3.26 71.14
N PHE A 448 7.49 2.63 71.68
CA PHE A 448 7.50 1.23 72.12
C PHE A 448 7.77 1.07 73.62
N SER A 449 7.71 2.14 74.41
CA SER A 449 7.86 2.08 75.87
C SER A 449 6.98 3.12 76.54
N TYR A 450 6.32 2.70 77.63
CA TYR A 450 5.35 3.53 78.34
C TYR A 450 5.55 3.44 79.86
N PRO A 451 5.46 4.58 80.58
CA PRO A 451 5.71 4.63 82.02
C PRO A 451 4.51 4.19 82.88
N THR A 452 3.32 4.08 82.29
CA THR A 452 2.08 3.71 82.96
C THR A 452 1.44 2.51 82.30
N ALA A 453 0.71 1.71 83.08
CA ALA A 453 0.02 0.54 82.58
C ALA A 453 -1.02 0.93 81.49
N GLN A 454 -0.90 0.35 80.30
CA GLN A 454 -1.76 0.64 79.14
C GLN A 454 -1.55 -0.36 78.00
N ARG A 455 -2.48 -0.35 77.04
CA ARG A 455 -2.39 -1.09 75.77
C ARG A 455 -2.26 -0.13 74.60
N GLN A 456 -1.37 -0.44 73.66
CA GLN A 456 -1.21 0.31 72.42
C GLN A 456 -1.27 -0.63 71.21
N GLY A 457 -1.95 -0.16 70.15
CA GLY A 457 -2.08 -0.89 68.88
C GLY A 457 -1.16 -0.33 67.80
N TYR A 458 -0.62 -1.22 66.97
CA TYR A 458 0.29 -0.91 65.87
C TYR A 458 -0.27 -1.42 64.55
N THR A 459 -0.39 -0.51 63.58
CA THR A 459 -0.79 -0.77 62.20
C THR A 459 0.05 0.10 61.27
N VAL A 460 0.14 -0.22 59.98
CA VAL A 460 0.74 0.71 59.01
C VAL A 460 -0.24 1.86 58.75
N GLN A 461 0.23 3.09 58.90
CA GLN A 461 -0.55 4.29 58.61
C GLN A 461 -0.35 4.75 57.16
N SER A 462 0.88 4.65 56.66
CA SER A 462 1.22 5.09 55.32
C SER A 462 2.38 4.29 54.73
N VAL A 463 2.38 4.24 53.41
CA VAL A 463 3.42 3.61 52.60
C VAL A 463 3.95 4.63 51.62
N SER A 464 5.26 4.62 51.39
CA SER A 464 5.91 5.49 50.42
C SER A 464 7.21 4.88 49.88
N GLY A 465 7.65 5.38 48.72
CA GLY A 465 8.84 4.87 48.04
C GLY A 465 8.58 3.51 47.37
N GLY A 466 9.63 2.70 47.29
CA GLY A 466 9.63 1.44 46.54
C GLY A 466 9.83 1.63 45.04
N ALA A 467 10.25 0.58 44.34
CA ALA A 467 10.56 0.63 42.91
C ALA A 467 9.33 0.92 42.01
N HIS A 468 8.13 0.66 42.52
CA HIS A 468 6.88 0.73 41.77
C HIS A 468 5.93 1.83 42.24
N GLY A 469 6.32 2.65 43.23
CA GLY A 469 5.49 3.76 43.71
C GLY A 469 4.12 3.36 44.30
N ILE A 470 3.89 2.08 44.59
CA ILE A 470 2.62 1.57 45.13
C ILE A 470 2.44 2.02 46.57
N THR A 471 1.29 2.64 46.83
CA THR A 471 0.87 3.15 48.15
C THR A 471 -0.50 2.62 48.58
N ALA A 472 -1.23 1.96 47.69
CA ALA A 472 -2.49 1.31 48.01
C ALA A 472 -2.25 0.09 48.92
N ILE A 473 -2.97 0.03 50.04
CA ILE A 473 -2.94 -1.09 50.98
C ILE A 473 -4.24 -1.86 50.81
N SER A 474 -4.17 -3.13 50.44
CA SER A 474 -5.34 -4.01 50.37
C SER A 474 -5.62 -4.69 51.71
N THR A 475 -4.54 -5.08 52.41
CA THR A 475 -4.57 -5.76 53.70
C THR A 475 -3.62 -5.06 54.65
N ASN A 476 -4.14 -4.59 55.78
CA ASN A 476 -3.35 -3.88 56.78
C ASN A 476 -3.42 -4.63 58.11
N ASP A 477 -2.42 -5.47 58.35
CA ASP A 477 -2.33 -6.23 59.59
C ASP A 477 -2.12 -5.33 60.82
N ALA A 478 -2.49 -5.84 61.98
CA ALA A 478 -2.52 -5.09 63.23
C ALA A 478 -2.07 -5.95 64.41
N THR A 479 -1.16 -5.42 65.23
CA THR A 479 -0.79 -6.04 66.51
C THR A 479 -1.00 -5.05 67.67
N TYR A 480 -0.81 -5.51 68.90
CA TYR A 480 -0.84 -4.66 70.09
C TYR A 480 0.18 -5.12 71.12
N PHE A 481 0.48 -4.23 72.07
CA PHE A 481 1.32 -4.52 73.22
C PHE A 481 0.75 -3.87 74.48
N ILE A 482 0.94 -4.51 75.63
CA ILE A 482 0.52 -4.07 76.96
C ILE A 482 1.76 -3.80 77.81
N TRP A 483 1.88 -2.59 78.33
CA TRP A 483 2.80 -2.27 79.43
C TRP A 483 2.03 -2.35 80.72
N ASP A 484 2.63 -2.95 81.74
CA ASP A 484 1.95 -3.27 82.97
C ASP A 484 2.86 -3.19 84.19
N SER A 485 2.24 -3.17 85.35
CA SER A 485 2.87 -3.18 86.66
C SER A 485 1.94 -3.86 87.66
N LEU A 486 2.41 -4.04 88.88
CA LEU A 486 1.69 -4.75 89.93
C LEU A 486 1.23 -3.79 91.02
N THR A 487 -0.02 -3.93 91.43
CA THR A 487 -0.53 -3.44 92.70
C THR A 487 -0.51 -4.58 93.71
N ILE A 488 0.31 -4.43 94.75
CA ILE A 488 0.46 -5.39 95.84
C ILE A 488 -0.54 -5.05 96.94
N LEU A 489 -1.18 -6.09 97.49
CA LEU A 489 -1.99 -6.03 98.69
C LEU A 489 -1.42 -7.00 99.73
N ILE A 490 -1.20 -6.54 100.96
CA ILE A 490 -0.76 -7.38 102.06
C ILE A 490 -1.86 -7.44 103.12
N THR A 491 -2.23 -8.64 103.55
CA THR A 491 -3.16 -8.79 104.68
C THR A 491 -2.42 -8.53 105.99
N ASP A 492 -3.04 -7.75 106.87
CA ASP A 492 -2.52 -7.52 108.22
C ASP A 492 -2.36 -8.83 109.00
N PRO A 493 -1.37 -8.91 109.91
CA PRO A 493 -1.21 -10.08 110.78
C PRO A 493 -2.45 -10.28 111.66
N ALA A 494 -2.71 -11.53 112.03
CA ALA A 494 -3.83 -11.87 112.92
C ALA A 494 -3.71 -11.21 114.31
N ASP A 495 -2.47 -10.93 114.72
CA ASP A 495 -2.13 -10.17 115.92
C ASP A 495 -0.94 -9.26 115.60
N GLN A 496 -1.11 -7.97 115.86
CA GLN A 496 -0.09 -6.94 115.61
C GLN A 496 0.95 -6.89 116.73
N ARG A 497 0.67 -7.49 117.90
CA ARG A 497 1.57 -7.53 119.04
C ARG A 497 1.75 -8.96 119.56
N ILE A 498 2.80 -9.60 119.06
CA ILE A 498 3.05 -11.03 119.21
C ILE A 498 4.06 -11.26 120.35
N ASN A 499 3.87 -12.32 121.12
CA ASN A 499 4.87 -12.71 122.12
C ASN A 499 6.23 -13.03 121.47
N VAL A 500 7.34 -12.61 122.09
CA VAL A 500 8.69 -13.05 121.68
C VAL A 500 8.76 -14.57 121.58
N ASN A 501 9.52 -15.07 120.60
CA ASN A 501 9.64 -16.47 120.21
C ASN A 501 8.35 -17.10 119.62
N THR A 502 7.29 -16.33 119.39
CA THR A 502 6.10 -16.78 118.66
C THR A 502 6.15 -16.29 117.22
N ALA A 503 5.75 -17.13 116.27
CA ALA A 503 5.72 -16.75 114.86
C ALA A 503 4.51 -15.84 114.57
N ALA A 504 4.71 -14.76 113.80
CA ALA A 504 3.59 -14.01 113.22
C ALA A 504 2.77 -14.92 112.28
N SER A 505 1.45 -14.73 112.29
CA SER A 505 0.53 -15.44 111.40
C SER A 505 -0.42 -14.45 110.72
N GLY A 506 -0.95 -14.82 109.55
CA GLY A 506 -1.91 -13.99 108.80
C GLY A 506 -1.30 -12.99 107.81
N VAL A 507 0.02 -12.82 107.76
CA VAL A 507 0.69 -11.99 106.74
C VAL A 507 0.72 -12.74 105.42
N THR A 508 -0.11 -12.32 104.46
CA THR A 508 -0.14 -12.88 103.09
C THR A 508 -0.08 -11.76 102.08
N ALA A 509 0.72 -11.92 101.03
CA ALA A 509 0.83 -10.97 99.93
C ALA A 509 0.11 -11.51 98.69
N THR A 510 -0.70 -10.66 98.08
CA THR A 510 -1.32 -10.90 96.77
C THR A 510 -1.03 -9.72 95.86
N ALA A 511 -1.18 -9.91 94.55
CA ALA A 511 -1.00 -8.82 93.60
C ALA A 511 -2.00 -8.94 92.46
N VAL A 512 -2.31 -7.81 91.85
CA VAL A 512 -3.05 -7.72 90.60
C VAL A 512 -2.24 -6.93 89.58
N TYR A 513 -2.44 -7.25 88.31
CA TYR A 513 -1.94 -6.47 87.18
C TYR A 513 -2.67 -5.14 87.09
N ASP A 514 -1.95 -4.04 86.92
CA ASP A 514 -2.51 -2.68 86.89
C ASP A 514 -3.34 -2.41 85.63
N TYR A 515 -3.01 -3.06 84.51
CA TYR A 515 -3.72 -2.84 83.24
C TYR A 515 -5.18 -3.33 83.27
N ASP A 516 -5.41 -4.54 83.78
CA ASP A 516 -6.71 -5.22 83.70
C ASP A 516 -7.23 -5.76 85.04
N GLY A 517 -6.48 -5.60 86.13
CA GLY A 517 -6.88 -6.05 87.46
C GLY A 517 -6.88 -7.57 87.65
N THR A 518 -6.34 -8.33 86.69
CA THR A 518 -6.27 -9.78 86.82
C THR A 518 -5.25 -10.17 87.90
N ALA A 519 -5.48 -11.30 88.58
CA ALA A 519 -4.59 -11.74 89.66
C ALA A 519 -3.20 -12.10 89.11
N PHE A 520 -2.16 -11.61 89.79
CA PHE A 520 -0.79 -12.03 89.51
C PHE A 520 -0.60 -13.47 89.95
N ASP A 521 -0.11 -14.31 89.03
CA ASP A 521 0.07 -15.74 89.21
C ASP A 521 1.53 -16.15 89.51
N GLY A 522 2.42 -15.17 89.61
CA GLY A 522 3.82 -15.38 89.96
C GLY A 522 4.06 -15.48 91.46
N THR A 523 5.35 -15.41 91.82
CA THR A 523 5.83 -15.43 93.20
C THR A 523 6.11 -14.02 93.69
N LEU A 524 5.54 -13.67 94.84
CA LEU A 524 5.84 -12.46 95.59
C LEU A 524 6.78 -12.81 96.74
N THR A 525 7.91 -12.12 96.82
CA THR A 525 8.89 -12.31 97.90
C THR A 525 8.85 -11.10 98.81
N LEU A 526 8.58 -11.32 100.10
CA LEU A 526 8.63 -10.26 101.10
C LEU A 526 10.06 -9.75 101.29
N ASN A 527 10.20 -8.47 101.65
CA ASN A 527 11.47 -7.85 102.03
C ASN A 527 12.15 -8.56 103.22
N ASN A 528 11.35 -9.24 104.05
CA ASN A 528 11.79 -10.02 105.19
C ASN A 528 10.92 -11.29 105.33
N THR A 529 11.56 -12.44 105.50
CA THR A 529 10.89 -13.74 105.66
C THR A 529 11.04 -14.31 107.07
N GLN A 530 11.70 -13.58 107.98
CA GLN A 530 11.75 -13.92 109.39
C GLN A 530 10.46 -13.45 110.06
N PHE A 531 9.73 -14.39 110.67
CA PHE A 531 8.47 -14.15 111.38
C PHE A 531 8.56 -14.50 112.86
N THR A 532 9.75 -14.75 113.40
CA THR A 532 9.95 -15.07 114.82
C THR A 532 11.15 -14.32 115.35
N TYR A 533 10.98 -13.61 116.47
CA TYR A 533 12.04 -12.83 117.09
C TYR A 533 12.14 -13.10 118.60
N SER A 534 13.36 -13.23 119.09
CA SER A 534 13.65 -13.53 120.50
C SER A 534 13.79 -12.30 121.40
N THR A 535 13.68 -11.09 120.83
CA THR A 535 13.80 -9.81 121.52
C THR A 535 12.67 -8.88 121.07
N ALA A 536 12.23 -8.00 121.97
CA ALA A 536 11.18 -7.04 121.66
C ALA A 536 11.61 -6.06 120.56
N GLN A 537 10.82 -5.95 119.47
CA GLN A 537 11.10 -5.11 118.31
C GLN A 537 9.88 -5.01 117.37
N ILE A 538 9.87 -4.00 116.51
CA ILE A 538 8.94 -3.91 115.37
C ILE A 538 9.61 -4.38 114.08
N GLN A 539 8.88 -5.07 113.23
CA GLN A 539 9.29 -5.37 111.86
C GLN A 539 8.20 -4.97 110.87
N TRP A 540 8.64 -4.48 109.71
CA TRP A 540 7.79 -4.02 108.62
C TRP A 540 7.91 -4.99 107.44
N TYR A 541 6.78 -5.40 106.91
CA TYR A 541 6.69 -6.32 105.79
C TYR A 541 6.11 -5.60 104.57
N THR A 542 6.86 -5.68 103.47
CA THR A 542 6.47 -5.23 102.13
C THR A 542 6.91 -6.29 101.12
N VAL A 543 6.38 -6.27 99.89
CA VAL A 543 6.93 -7.13 98.84
C VAL A 543 8.22 -6.51 98.31
N GLY A 544 9.35 -7.21 98.49
CA GLY A 544 10.66 -6.77 98.01
C GLY A 544 10.87 -7.07 96.52
N SER A 545 10.23 -8.12 95.99
CA SER A 545 10.28 -8.46 94.58
C SER A 545 9.10 -9.34 94.13
N ALA A 546 8.76 -9.23 92.85
CA ALA A 546 7.82 -10.10 92.16
C ALA A 546 8.53 -10.79 90.98
N SER A 547 8.23 -12.06 90.72
CA SER A 547 8.83 -12.80 89.60
C SER A 547 8.00 -14.01 89.19
N GLY A 548 8.28 -14.58 88.02
CA GLY A 548 7.75 -15.88 87.61
C GLY A 548 6.28 -15.92 87.21
N GLY A 549 5.61 -14.78 87.07
CA GLY A 549 4.27 -14.73 86.47
C GLY A 549 4.33 -14.98 84.96
N ILE A 550 3.21 -15.40 84.37
CA ILE A 550 3.13 -15.80 82.94
C ILE A 550 3.57 -14.69 81.97
N HIS A 551 3.43 -13.43 82.39
CA HIS A 551 3.73 -12.25 81.58
C HIS A 551 5.12 -11.63 81.85
N GLY A 552 5.92 -12.25 82.71
CA GLY A 552 7.23 -11.72 83.11
C GLY A 552 7.22 -10.35 83.83
N VAL A 553 6.04 -9.82 84.19
CA VAL A 553 5.88 -8.55 84.89
C VAL A 553 6.38 -8.69 86.33
N SER A 554 7.24 -7.76 86.73
CA SER A 554 7.86 -7.66 88.05
C SER A 554 7.91 -6.23 88.58
N ALA A 555 7.54 -5.24 87.77
CA ALA A 555 7.48 -3.84 88.17
C ALA A 555 6.34 -3.64 89.18
N ILE A 556 6.67 -3.21 90.39
CA ILE A 556 5.69 -2.88 91.44
C ILE A 556 5.40 -1.39 91.37
N ASN A 557 4.13 -1.04 91.17
CA ASN A 557 3.65 0.34 91.15
C ASN A 557 3.17 0.76 92.55
N THR A 558 2.29 -0.06 93.14
CA THR A 558 1.80 0.14 94.51
C THR A 558 2.26 -1.01 95.39
N ASN A 559 2.88 -0.71 96.53
CA ASN A 559 3.38 -1.71 97.47
C ASN A 559 2.79 -1.47 98.85
N ASP A 560 1.83 -2.31 99.23
CA ASP A 560 1.23 -2.25 100.56
C ASP A 560 2.24 -2.63 101.66
N VAL A 561 1.96 -2.17 102.88
CA VAL A 561 2.87 -2.29 104.03
C VAL A 561 2.08 -2.76 105.24
N THR A 562 2.55 -3.82 105.89
CA THR A 562 2.08 -4.20 107.23
C THR A 562 3.23 -4.29 108.23
N TRP A 563 2.93 -4.45 109.51
CA TRP A 563 3.92 -4.50 110.57
C TRP A 563 3.50 -5.43 111.72
N CYS A 564 4.49 -5.89 112.46
CA CYS A 564 4.32 -6.71 113.66
C CYS A 564 5.27 -6.22 114.75
N ILE A 565 4.80 -6.17 115.99
CA ILE A 565 5.63 -5.93 117.18
C ILE A 565 5.81 -7.28 117.89
N TRP A 566 7.04 -7.75 118.03
CA TRP A 566 7.35 -8.81 119.00
C TRP A 566 7.58 -8.16 120.34
N ASP A 567 6.99 -8.72 121.38
CA ASP A 567 7.02 -8.12 122.69
C ASP A 567 7.09 -9.13 123.83
N SER A 568 7.48 -8.63 124.98
CA SER A 568 7.41 -9.30 126.27
C SER A 568 6.97 -8.29 127.32
N LEU A 569 6.74 -8.74 128.54
CA LEU A 569 6.23 -7.89 129.61
C LEU A 569 7.27 -7.75 130.72
N THR A 570 7.63 -6.51 131.04
CA THR A 570 8.36 -6.18 132.26
C THR A 570 7.33 -6.03 133.38
N ILE A 571 7.30 -7.02 134.26
CA ILE A 571 6.42 -7.03 135.42
C ILE A 571 7.14 -6.39 136.60
N MET A 572 6.52 -5.37 137.18
CA MET A 572 6.96 -4.71 138.41
C MET A 572 5.94 -4.99 139.50
N ILE A 573 6.39 -5.59 140.61
CA ILE A 573 5.56 -5.82 141.80
C ILE A 573 6.08 -4.89 142.91
N SER A 574 5.20 -4.05 143.46
CA SER A 574 5.55 -3.26 144.63
C SER A 574 5.61 -4.15 145.90
N ASN A 575 6.59 -3.87 146.75
CA ASN A 575 6.64 -4.47 148.08
C ASN A 575 5.41 -4.06 148.91
N PRO A 576 4.96 -4.89 149.86
CA PRO A 576 3.94 -4.47 150.82
C PRO A 576 4.40 -3.22 151.59
N ALA A 577 3.45 -2.36 151.94
CA ALA A 577 3.72 -1.11 152.65
C ALA A 577 4.45 -1.33 153.99
N ASP A 578 4.24 -2.49 154.61
CA ASP A 578 5.01 -2.99 155.75
C ASP A 578 5.40 -4.46 155.47
N GLN A 579 6.68 -4.79 155.64
CA GLN A 579 7.19 -6.15 155.46
C GLN A 579 7.04 -7.01 156.74
N ARG A 580 6.56 -6.44 157.84
CA ARG A 580 6.27 -7.13 159.11
C ARG A 580 4.82 -6.91 159.53
N ILE A 581 3.93 -7.66 158.90
CA ILE A 581 2.48 -7.51 159.11
C ILE A 581 2.05 -8.32 160.34
N ASN A 582 1.27 -7.70 161.22
CA ASN A 582 0.69 -8.39 162.36
C ASN A 582 -0.27 -9.50 161.91
N ILE A 583 -0.30 -10.60 162.66
CA ILE A 583 -1.22 -11.71 162.44
C ILE A 583 -2.67 -11.19 162.43
N ASN A 584 -3.47 -11.66 161.47
CA ASN A 584 -4.84 -11.22 161.17
C ASN A 584 -4.99 -9.80 160.58
N MET A 585 -3.91 -9.13 160.18
CA MET A 585 -3.97 -7.93 159.35
C MET A 585 -3.67 -8.27 157.89
N ALA A 586 -4.31 -7.56 156.95
CA ALA A 586 -4.06 -7.72 155.52
C ALA A 586 -2.78 -6.98 155.09
N ALA A 587 -1.97 -7.61 154.24
CA ALA A 587 -0.92 -6.94 153.48
C ALA A 587 -1.56 -5.91 152.53
N THR A 588 -1.14 -4.66 152.61
CA THR A 588 -1.61 -3.59 151.73
C THR A 588 -0.45 -3.02 150.91
N GLY A 589 -0.74 -2.41 149.76
CA GLY A 589 0.27 -1.78 148.90
C GLY A 589 1.00 -2.72 147.94
N ILE A 590 0.58 -3.98 147.82
CA ILE A 590 1.08 -4.91 146.78
C ILE A 590 0.29 -4.64 145.49
N VAL A 591 0.96 -4.08 144.50
CA VAL A 591 0.42 -3.77 143.18
C VAL A 591 1.36 -4.38 142.15
N ALA A 592 0.81 -5.21 141.26
CA ALA A 592 1.53 -5.64 140.07
C ALA A 592 1.13 -4.70 138.92
N THR A 593 2.14 -4.12 138.29
CA THR A 593 1.99 -3.40 137.02
C THR A 593 2.88 -4.08 136.00
N ALA A 594 2.44 -4.16 134.76
CA ALA A 594 3.29 -4.58 133.66
C ALA A 594 3.34 -3.47 132.62
N VAL A 595 4.49 -3.36 131.98
CA VAL A 595 4.66 -2.57 130.76
C VAL A 595 5.16 -3.50 129.68
N TYR A 596 4.81 -3.19 128.44
CA TYR A 596 5.36 -3.89 127.30
C TYR A 596 6.81 -3.47 127.06
N ASP A 597 7.67 -4.43 126.75
CA ASP A 597 9.12 -4.25 126.65
C ASP A 597 9.54 -3.45 125.44
N TYR A 598 8.77 -3.48 124.34
CA TYR A 598 9.10 -2.75 123.12
C TYR A 598 9.02 -1.23 123.29
N ASP A 599 7.91 -0.72 123.83
CA ASP A 599 7.59 0.71 123.85
C ASP A 599 7.30 1.27 125.25
N GLY A 600 7.29 0.44 126.29
CA GLY A 600 6.99 0.84 127.67
C GLY A 600 5.52 1.19 127.90
N ALA A 601 4.62 0.90 126.96
CA ALA A 601 3.18 1.12 127.14
C ALA A 601 2.67 0.27 128.31
N ALA A 602 1.70 0.78 129.06
CA ALA A 602 1.07 0.03 130.15
C ALA A 602 0.37 -1.21 129.59
N PHE A 603 0.61 -2.37 130.23
CA PHE A 603 -0.14 -3.58 129.94
C PHE A 603 -1.60 -3.39 130.36
N ASP A 604 -2.50 -3.60 129.42
CA ASP A 604 -3.94 -3.43 129.55
C ASP A 604 -4.68 -4.76 129.82
N GLY A 605 -3.95 -5.88 129.89
CA GLY A 605 -4.46 -7.18 130.28
C GLY A 605 -4.53 -7.39 131.81
N THR A 606 -4.80 -8.64 132.23
CA THR A 606 -5.01 -8.99 133.64
C THR A 606 -3.80 -9.71 134.21
N LEU A 607 -3.11 -9.09 135.16
CA LEU A 607 -2.05 -9.77 135.93
C LEU A 607 -2.67 -10.51 137.12
N THR A 608 -2.40 -11.80 137.23
CA THR A 608 -2.86 -12.61 138.38
C THR A 608 -1.70 -12.95 139.30
N LEU A 609 -1.81 -12.59 140.58
CA LEU A 609 -0.83 -12.96 141.59
C LEU A 609 -0.99 -14.44 141.98
N ASN A 610 0.12 -15.11 142.26
CA ASN A 610 0.20 -16.51 142.72
C ASN A 610 -0.53 -16.77 144.04
N ASN A 611 -0.88 -15.72 144.78
CA ASN A 611 -1.71 -15.80 145.97
C ASN A 611 -2.56 -14.54 146.10
N THR A 612 -3.86 -14.72 146.33
CA THR A 612 -4.83 -13.63 146.56
C THR A 612 -5.20 -13.47 148.04
N GLN A 613 -4.69 -14.36 148.91
CA GLN A 613 -4.86 -14.25 150.34
C GLN A 613 -3.81 -13.29 150.90
N PHE A 614 -4.26 -12.12 151.38
CA PHE A 614 -3.35 -11.12 151.98
C PHE A 614 -3.36 -11.11 153.52
N THR A 615 -4.18 -11.96 154.17
CA THR A 615 -4.31 -12.04 155.63
C THR A 615 -3.99 -13.43 156.12
N TYR A 616 -3.14 -13.53 157.16
CA TYR A 616 -2.69 -14.80 157.71
C TYR A 616 -2.89 -14.87 159.22
N SER A 617 -3.42 -16.01 159.67
CA SER A 617 -3.71 -16.30 161.08
C SER A 617 -2.53 -16.92 161.83
N VAL A 618 -1.41 -17.14 161.16
CA VAL A 618 -0.14 -17.65 161.72
C VAL A 618 1.04 -16.89 161.13
N ALA A 619 2.13 -16.78 161.89
CA ALA A 619 3.36 -16.16 161.41
C ALA A 619 3.99 -17.03 160.30
N GLN A 620 4.12 -16.47 159.09
CA GLN A 620 4.78 -17.10 157.95
C GLN A 620 5.39 -16.04 157.02
N ILE A 621 6.33 -16.46 156.17
CA ILE A 621 6.84 -15.65 155.07
C ILE A 621 6.05 -16.00 153.82
N GLN A 622 5.42 -15.01 153.20
CA GLN A 622 4.74 -15.17 151.92
C GLN A 622 5.45 -14.36 150.83
N TRP A 623 5.64 -15.00 149.67
CA TRP A 623 6.08 -14.34 148.44
C TRP A 623 4.89 -14.18 147.48
N TYR A 624 4.75 -12.98 146.92
CA TYR A 624 3.79 -12.69 145.86
C TYR A 624 4.56 -12.54 144.54
N THR A 625 4.22 -13.36 143.57
CA THR A 625 4.71 -13.30 142.20
C THR A 625 3.53 -13.24 141.25
N VAL A 626 3.70 -12.72 140.03
CA VAL A 626 2.69 -12.90 138.99
C VAL A 626 2.81 -14.33 138.47
N ASP A 627 1.69 -15.06 138.47
CA ASP A 627 1.63 -16.48 138.12
C ASP A 627 1.16 -16.69 136.67
N THR A 628 0.23 -15.84 136.23
CA THR A 628 -0.27 -15.81 134.86
C THR A 628 -0.46 -14.37 134.40
N VAL A 629 -0.12 -14.14 133.13
CA VAL A 629 -0.26 -12.86 132.43
C VAL A 629 -1.22 -13.00 131.27
#